data_AF-A0A428SU79-F1
#
_entry.id   AF-A0A428SU79-F1
#
_cell.length_a   1.000
_cell.length_b   1.000
_cell.length_c   1.000
_cell.angle_alpha   90.00
_cell.angle_beta   90.00
_cell.angle_gamma   90.00
#
_symmetry.space_group_name_H-M   'P 1'
#
loop_
_entity.id
_entity.type
_entity.pdbx_description
1 polymer ?
#
loop_
_entity_poly.entity_id
_entity_poly.type
_entity_poly.pdbx_seq_one_letter_code
_entity_poly.pdbx_strand_id
1 'polypeptide(L)'
;MSKPWILVSPSTRGIGYALTRHLLQKTSLPILATARHRHDPKDVKASLLEGLPKSDSLASRLSIVHADVTDDKSLSEAASKAADLFPTDKHHLRFACAIPGILRPEKNPSQVDAEASLEQFRVNTVGPLLLIKHFDAFLPKKNHRTRFKPRKR
;
A
#
# COMPACT_ATOMS: atom_id res chain seq x y z
N MET A 1 8.49 12.42 18.93
CA MET A 1 7.56 12.63 17.80
C MET A 1 7.44 11.34 17.02
N SER A 2 6.23 11.00 16.56
CA SER A 2 5.97 9.77 15.80
C SER A 2 6.67 9.79 14.43
N LYS A 3 7.26 8.67 14.02
CA LYS A 3 8.02 8.48 12.78
C LYS A 3 7.06 8.15 11.61
N PRO A 4 7.13 8.88 10.49
CA PRO A 4 6.25 8.63 9.34
C PRO A 4 6.65 7.38 8.56
N TRP A 5 5.68 6.64 8.04
CA TRP A 5 5.86 5.57 7.07
C TRP A 5 4.81 5.64 5.95
N ILE A 6 5.02 4.85 4.89
CA ILE A 6 4.19 4.85 3.68
C ILE A 6 3.61 3.45 3.40
N LEU A 7 2.34 3.39 3.01
CA LEU A 7 1.69 2.18 2.46
C LEU A 7 1.50 2.32 0.95
N VAL A 8 1.81 1.27 0.18
CA VAL A 8 1.45 1.16 -1.25
C VAL A 8 0.81 -0.20 -1.54
N SER A 9 -0.48 -0.19 -1.89
CA SER A 9 -1.28 -1.39 -2.09
C SER A 9 -2.15 -1.32 -3.35
N PRO A 10 -2.00 -2.25 -4.33
CA PRO A 10 -0.93 -3.24 -4.48
C PRO A 10 0.35 -2.66 -5.12
N SER A 11 1.48 -3.37 -5.02
CA SER A 11 2.78 -2.92 -5.53
C SER A 11 3.46 -3.84 -6.55
N THR A 12 2.78 -4.88 -7.04
CA THR A 12 3.42 -5.91 -7.89
C THR A 12 3.56 -5.53 -9.37
N ARG A 13 2.79 -4.55 -9.85
CA ARG A 13 2.83 -4.07 -11.25
C ARG A 13 2.23 -2.67 -11.40
N GLY A 14 2.35 -2.08 -12.59
CA GLY A 14 1.66 -0.86 -12.98
C GLY A 14 2.00 0.34 -12.10
N ILE A 15 0.99 1.16 -11.77
CA ILE A 15 1.16 2.41 -11.03
C ILE A 15 1.76 2.17 -9.64
N GLY A 16 1.26 1.19 -8.89
CA GLY A 16 1.78 0.90 -7.54
C GLY A 16 3.24 0.48 -7.55
N TYR A 17 3.65 -0.33 -8.54
CA TYR A 17 5.05 -0.71 -8.72
C TYR A 17 5.95 0.49 -9.02
N ALA A 18 5.57 1.31 -10.01
CA ALA A 18 6.33 2.50 -10.37
C ALA A 18 6.40 3.51 -9.22
N LEU A 19 5.30 3.70 -8.50
CA LEU A 19 5.22 4.63 -7.37
C LEU A 19 6.08 4.16 -6.20
N THR A 20 6.06 2.87 -5.84
CA THR A 20 6.93 2.31 -4.81
C THR A 20 8.41 2.55 -5.14
N ARG A 21 8.82 2.30 -6.39
CA ARG A 21 10.19 2.58 -6.86
C ARG A 21 10.53 4.07 -6.80
N HIS A 22 9.60 4.93 -7.18
CA HIS A 22 9.80 6.38 -7.11
C HIS A 22 9.96 6.86 -5.66
N LEU A 23 9.11 6.39 -4.75
CA LEU A 23 9.14 6.73 -3.33
C LEU A 23 10.43 6.23 -2.64
N LEU A 24 10.95 5.05 -3.03
CA LEU A 24 12.24 4.58 -2.57
C LEU A 24 13.38 5.53 -2.94
N GLN A 25 13.35 6.12 -4.13
CA GLN A 25 14.40 7.02 -4.62
C GLN A 25 14.27 8.45 -4.12
N LYS A 26 13.05 8.92 -3.86
CA LYS A 26 12.77 10.33 -3.53
C LYS A 26 12.48 10.59 -2.06
N THR A 27 12.41 9.53 -1.25
CA THR A 27 12.18 9.65 0.19
C THR A 27 13.13 8.76 0.97
N SER A 28 13.32 9.08 2.25
CA SER A 28 14.04 8.25 3.22
C SER A 28 13.09 7.47 4.13
N LEU A 29 11.79 7.43 3.82
CA LEU A 29 10.78 6.82 4.69
C LEU A 29 10.73 5.30 4.52
N PRO A 30 10.36 4.55 5.57
CA PRO A 30 9.97 3.15 5.44
C PRO A 30 8.71 3.01 4.57
N ILE A 31 8.70 1.99 3.73
CA ILE A 31 7.60 1.69 2.80
C ILE A 31 7.14 0.24 3.04
N LEU A 32 5.86 0.10 3.33
CA LEU A 32 5.15 -1.17 3.29
C LEU A 32 4.46 -1.29 1.93
N ALA A 33 4.94 -2.19 1.10
CA ALA A 33 4.32 -2.54 -0.16
C ALA A 33 3.56 -3.86 -0.03
N THR A 34 2.49 -4.04 -0.82
CA THR A 34 1.67 -5.25 -0.73
C THR A 34 1.66 -6.07 -2.02
N ALA A 35 1.43 -7.37 -1.86
CA ALA A 35 1.27 -8.33 -2.95
C ALA A 35 0.19 -9.37 -2.61
N ARG A 36 -0.51 -9.93 -3.60
CA ARG A 36 -1.43 -11.07 -3.37
C ARG A 36 -0.66 -12.35 -3.06
N HIS A 37 -1.32 -13.33 -2.44
CA HIS A 37 -0.70 -14.59 -1.98
C HIS A 37 0.02 -15.41 -3.07
N ARG A 38 -0.40 -15.29 -4.33
CA ARG A 38 0.27 -15.97 -5.45
C ARG A 38 1.67 -15.44 -5.80
N HIS A 39 2.12 -14.34 -5.20
CA HIS A 39 3.43 -13.73 -5.46
C HIS A 39 4.31 -13.88 -4.24
N ASP A 40 5.52 -14.44 -4.36
CA ASP A 40 6.47 -14.47 -3.24
C ASP A 40 6.91 -13.04 -2.86
N PRO A 41 6.76 -12.62 -1.58
CA PRO A 41 7.24 -11.33 -1.11
C PRO A 41 8.73 -11.05 -1.40
N LYS A 42 9.59 -12.08 -1.41
CA LYS A 42 11.02 -11.95 -1.73
C LYS A 42 11.24 -11.56 -3.18
N ASP A 43 10.50 -12.18 -4.10
CA ASP A 43 10.60 -11.91 -5.53
C ASP A 43 10.06 -10.50 -5.86
N VAL A 44 8.94 -10.13 -5.25
CA VAL A 44 8.38 -8.77 -5.39
C VAL A 44 9.37 -7.73 -4.88
N LYS A 45 10.00 -7.99 -3.72
CA LYS A 45 11.03 -7.11 -3.16
C LYS A 45 12.23 -6.99 -4.09
N ALA A 46 12.73 -8.10 -4.62
CA ALA A 46 13.85 -8.12 -5.56
C ALA A 46 13.52 -7.31 -6.82
N SER A 47 12.35 -7.52 -7.42
CA SER A 47 11.92 -6.78 -8.61
C SER A 47 11.78 -5.27 -8.35
N LEU A 48 11.23 -4.87 -7.19
CA LEU A 48 11.12 -3.45 -6.83
C LEU A 48 12.48 -2.76 -6.63
N LEU A 49 13.52 -3.51 -6.29
CA LEU A 49 14.89 -3.00 -6.10
C LEU A 49 15.75 -3.10 -7.35
N GLU A 50 15.33 -3.89 -8.34
CA GLU A 50 16.07 -4.12 -9.58
C GLU A 50 16.40 -2.82 -10.30
N GLY A 51 17.67 -2.62 -10.67
CA GLY A 51 18.14 -1.42 -11.37
C GLY A 51 18.13 -0.12 -10.54
N LEU A 52 17.77 -0.17 -9.25
CA LEU A 52 17.95 0.95 -8.33
C LEU A 52 19.39 0.97 -7.79
N PRO A 53 19.91 2.13 -7.33
CA PRO A 53 21.23 2.20 -6.71
C PRO A 53 21.37 1.17 -5.59
N LYS A 54 22.38 0.30 -5.69
CA LYS A 54 22.66 -0.72 -4.67
C LYS A 54 23.15 -0.03 -3.39
N SER A 55 22.21 0.29 -2.51
CA SER A 55 22.46 0.77 -1.17
C SER A 55 21.63 -0.06 -0.21
N ASP A 56 22.27 -0.57 0.84
CA ASP A 56 21.62 -1.31 1.92
C ASP A 56 20.47 -0.50 2.57
N SER A 57 20.50 0.83 2.41
CA SER A 57 19.46 1.74 2.86
C SER A 57 18.14 1.62 2.09
N LEU A 58 18.13 1.14 0.83
CA LEU A 58 16.89 0.95 0.07
C LEU A 58 16.19 -0.33 0.50
N ALA A 59 16.94 -1.43 0.54
CA ALA A 59 16.40 -2.75 0.86
C ALA A 59 15.88 -2.84 2.30
N SER A 60 16.54 -2.17 3.25
CA SER A 60 16.12 -2.12 4.66
C SER A 60 14.83 -1.33 4.88
N ARG A 61 14.49 -0.38 4.00
CA ARG A 61 13.27 0.44 4.09
C ARG A 61 12.06 -0.18 3.39
N LEU A 62 12.25 -1.21 2.58
CA LEU A 62 11.17 -1.86 1.83
C LEU A 62 10.75 -3.15 2.52
N SER A 63 9.51 -3.19 3.02
CA SER A 63 8.87 -4.41 3.52
C SER A 63 7.72 -4.80 2.61
N ILE A 64 7.60 -6.09 2.30
CA ILE A 64 6.50 -6.64 1.49
C ILE A 64 5.64 -7.52 2.38
N VAL A 65 4.32 -7.29 2.39
CA VAL A 65 3.35 -8.14 3.06
C VAL A 65 2.28 -8.61 2.08
N HIS A 66 1.66 -9.74 2.40
CA HIS A 66 0.50 -10.18 1.64
C HIS A 66 -0.71 -9.31 1.97
N ALA A 67 -1.47 -8.95 0.94
CA ALA A 67 -2.78 -8.31 1.08
C ALA A 67 -3.62 -8.63 -0.17
N ASP A 68 -4.75 -9.29 0.02
CA ASP A 68 -5.82 -9.34 -0.98
C ASP A 68 -6.99 -8.48 -0.52
N VAL A 69 -7.39 -7.52 -1.34
CA VAL A 69 -8.42 -6.55 -0.98
C VAL A 69 -9.83 -7.15 -0.96
N THR A 70 -9.98 -8.38 -1.46
CA THR A 70 -11.23 -9.15 -1.37
C THR A 70 -11.25 -10.15 -0.22
N ASP A 71 -10.19 -10.22 0.59
CA ASP A 71 -10.07 -11.11 1.75
C ASP A 71 -9.81 -10.29 3.03
N ASP A 72 -10.83 -10.16 3.87
CA ASP A 72 -10.75 -9.39 5.12
C ASP A 72 -9.68 -9.92 6.07
N LYS A 73 -9.46 -11.24 6.10
CA LYS A 73 -8.44 -11.87 6.95
C LYS A 73 -7.04 -11.51 6.46
N SER A 74 -6.82 -11.57 5.15
CA SER A 74 -5.56 -11.13 4.53
C SER A 74 -5.20 -9.69 4.90
N LEU A 75 -6.17 -8.78 4.89
CA LEU A 75 -5.97 -7.38 5.28
C LEU A 75 -5.72 -7.21 6.78
N SER A 76 -6.43 -7.95 7.63
CA SER A 76 -6.19 -7.95 9.08
C SER A 76 -4.77 -8.45 9.41
N GLU A 77 -4.30 -9.50 8.74
CA GLU A 77 -2.94 -10.01 8.91
C GLU A 77 -1.88 -9.02 8.39
N ALA A 78 -2.16 -8.33 7.28
CA ALA A 78 -1.31 -7.28 6.75
C ALA A 78 -1.17 -6.11 7.74
N ALA A 79 -2.28 -5.67 8.35
CA ALA A 79 -2.30 -4.63 9.35
C ALA A 79 -1.58 -5.05 10.64
N SER A 80 -1.73 -6.31 11.07
CA SER A 80 -0.98 -6.87 12.21
C SER A 80 0.53 -6.81 11.96
N LYS A 81 1.00 -7.28 10.81
CA LYS A 81 2.42 -7.17 10.41
C LYS A 81 2.89 -5.71 10.30
N ALA A 82 2.02 -4.80 9.87
CA ALA A 82 2.31 -3.38 9.86
C ALA A 82 2.48 -2.82 11.28
N ALA A 83 1.73 -3.29 12.26
CA ALA A 83 1.86 -2.89 13.67
C ALA A 83 3.17 -3.37 14.29
N ASP A 84 3.64 -4.57 13.92
CA ASP A 84 4.95 -5.08 14.36
C ASP A 84 6.10 -4.22 13.82
N LEU A 85 6.02 -3.86 12.53
CA LEU A 85 7.03 -3.03 11.86
C LEU A 85 6.96 -1.55 12.28
N PHE A 86 5.75 -1.05 12.49
CA PHE A 86 5.45 0.36 12.75
C PHE A 86 4.50 0.52 13.93
N PRO A 87 4.96 0.29 15.17
CA PRO A 87 4.12 0.46 16.37
C PRO A 87 3.46 1.83 16.41
N THR A 88 2.15 1.88 16.66
CA THR A 88 1.30 3.09 16.53
C THR A 88 1.60 4.18 17.55
N ASP A 89 2.27 3.85 18.66
CA ASP A 89 2.79 4.79 19.64
C ASP A 89 4.03 5.55 19.13
N LYS A 90 4.79 4.92 18.24
CA LYS A 90 6.07 5.43 17.70
C LYS A 90 6.01 5.84 16.24
N HIS A 91 4.99 5.40 15.49
CA HIS A 91 4.88 5.58 14.05
C HIS A 91 3.49 6.08 13.63
N HIS A 92 3.40 6.66 12.44
CA HIS A 92 2.13 7.04 11.83
C HIS A 92 2.18 6.86 10.32
N LEU A 93 1.06 6.45 9.74
CA LEU A 93 0.88 6.34 8.31
C LEU A 93 0.77 7.76 7.73
N ARG A 94 1.85 8.22 7.11
CA ARG A 94 1.94 9.58 6.55
C ARG A 94 1.29 9.67 5.18
N PHE A 95 1.34 8.57 4.43
CA PHE A 95 0.85 8.50 3.06
C PHE A 95 0.45 7.06 2.74
N ALA A 96 -0.70 6.89 2.12
CA ALA A 96 -1.21 5.59 1.70
C ALA A 96 -1.72 5.66 0.26
N CYS A 97 -1.26 4.73 -0.57
CA CYS A 97 -1.79 4.51 -1.91
C CYS A 97 -2.61 3.22 -1.92
N ALA A 98 -3.92 3.35 -1.71
CA ALA A 98 -4.89 2.28 -1.85
C ALA A 98 -5.46 2.31 -3.28
N ILE A 99 -4.77 1.63 -4.20
CA ILE A 99 -5.08 1.65 -5.64
C ILE A 99 -5.31 0.24 -6.23
N PRO A 100 -6.04 -0.67 -5.54
CA PRO A 100 -6.51 -1.88 -6.20
C PRO A 100 -7.47 -1.53 -7.34
N GLY A 101 -7.45 -2.33 -8.41
CA GLY A 101 -8.28 -2.06 -9.57
C GLY A 101 -8.33 -3.23 -10.54
N ILE A 102 -9.54 -3.57 -10.98
CA ILE A 102 -9.80 -4.41 -12.15
C ILE A 102 -10.80 -3.72 -13.08
N LEU A 103 -10.77 -4.10 -14.35
CA LEU A 103 -11.68 -3.59 -15.37
C LEU A 103 -12.33 -4.79 -16.07
N ARG A 104 -13.67 -4.83 -16.05
CA ARG A 104 -14.49 -5.68 -16.92
C ARG A 104 -15.18 -4.72 -17.89
N PRO A 105 -14.72 -4.65 -19.15
CA PRO A 105 -15.18 -3.59 -20.06
C PRO A 105 -16.60 -3.86 -20.56
N GLU A 106 -17.46 -2.85 -20.44
CA GLU A 106 -18.81 -2.81 -20.98
C GLU A 106 -18.91 -1.62 -21.94
N LYS A 107 -19.28 -1.85 -23.20
CA LYS A 107 -19.37 -0.79 -24.23
C LYS A 107 -20.78 -0.23 -24.40
N ASN A 108 -21.79 -0.98 -23.98
CA ASN A 108 -23.20 -0.62 -24.06
C ASN A 108 -24.01 -1.35 -22.97
N PRO A 109 -25.24 -0.90 -22.65
CA PRO A 109 -26.03 -1.47 -21.56
C PRO A 109 -26.38 -2.95 -21.70
N SER A 110 -26.46 -3.48 -22.93
CA SER A 110 -26.74 -4.92 -23.13
C SER A 110 -25.58 -5.85 -22.79
N GLN A 111 -24.39 -5.31 -22.55
CA GLN A 111 -23.19 -6.07 -22.15
C GLN A 111 -23.04 -6.18 -20.63
N VAL A 112 -23.95 -5.59 -19.84
CA VAL A 112 -23.86 -5.64 -18.38
C VAL A 112 -23.93 -7.08 -17.91
N ASP A 113 -22.85 -7.52 -17.28
CA ASP A 113 -22.77 -8.81 -16.59
C ASP A 113 -22.77 -8.56 -15.09
N ALA A 114 -23.78 -9.08 -14.40
CA ALA A 114 -23.99 -8.81 -12.98
C ALA A 114 -22.82 -9.30 -12.12
N GLU A 115 -22.24 -10.47 -12.41
CA GLU A 115 -21.15 -11.03 -11.62
C GLU A 115 -19.84 -10.27 -11.85
N ALA A 116 -19.54 -9.91 -13.10
CA ALA A 116 -18.40 -9.07 -13.46
C ALA A 116 -18.50 -7.68 -12.82
N SER A 117 -19.69 -7.07 -12.84
CA SER A 117 -19.99 -5.81 -12.18
C SER A 117 -19.79 -5.90 -10.66
N LEU A 118 -20.30 -6.95 -10.02
CA LEU A 118 -20.12 -7.19 -8.59
C LEU A 118 -18.66 -7.44 -8.23
N GLU A 119 -17.91 -8.18 -9.06
CA GLU A 119 -16.46 -8.38 -8.88
C GLU A 119 -15.70 -7.05 -8.93
N GLN A 120 -15.99 -6.18 -9.91
CA GLN A 120 -15.40 -4.85 -9.98
C GLN A 120 -15.76 -3.99 -8.77
N PHE A 121 -17.01 -4.02 -8.33
CA PHE A 121 -17.44 -3.28 -7.15
C PHE A 121 -16.71 -3.76 -5.88
N ARG A 122 -16.58 -5.08 -5.71
CA ARG A 122 -15.82 -5.71 -4.61
C ARG A 122 -14.36 -5.24 -4.60
N VAL A 123 -13.68 -5.25 -5.74
CA VAL A 123 -12.25 -4.88 -5.81
C VAL A 123 -12.02 -3.37 -5.76
N ASN A 124 -12.75 -2.61 -6.58
CA ASN A 124 -12.46 -1.19 -6.84
C ASN A 124 -13.09 -0.26 -5.80
N THR A 125 -14.20 -0.68 -5.17
CA THR A 125 -14.94 0.14 -4.20
C THR A 125 -14.79 -0.43 -2.79
N VAL A 126 -15.17 -1.68 -2.58
CA VAL A 126 -15.11 -2.30 -1.23
C VAL A 126 -13.66 -2.53 -0.80
N GLY A 127 -12.78 -2.92 -1.72
CA GLY A 127 -11.35 -3.15 -1.44
C GLY A 127 -10.64 -1.97 -0.76
N PRO A 128 -10.68 -0.74 -1.31
CA PRO A 128 -10.15 0.45 -0.65
C PRO A 128 -10.80 0.74 0.71
N LEU A 129 -12.10 0.50 0.88
CA LEU A 129 -12.79 0.68 2.17
C LEU A 129 -12.27 -0.30 3.22
N LEU A 130 -12.04 -1.56 2.85
CA LEU A 130 -11.45 -2.55 3.75
C LEU A 130 -9.99 -2.23 4.09
N LEU A 131 -9.22 -1.69 3.13
CA LEU A 131 -7.87 -1.18 3.43
C LEU A 131 -7.94 -0.08 4.50
N ILE A 132 -8.85 0.89 4.38
CA ILE A 132 -9.02 1.94 5.39
C ILE A 132 -9.46 1.33 6.73
N LYS A 133 -10.46 0.43 6.74
CA LYS A 133 -10.93 -0.26 7.96
C LYS A 133 -9.78 -0.84 8.77
N HIS A 134 -8.82 -1.49 8.12
CA HIS A 134 -7.71 -2.17 8.81
C HIS A 134 -6.51 -1.25 9.08
N PHE A 135 -6.32 -0.18 8.30
CA PHE A 135 -5.17 0.71 8.45
C PHE A 135 -5.48 2.07 9.11
N ASP A 136 -6.73 2.36 9.48
CA ASP A 136 -7.15 3.61 10.13
C ASP A 136 -6.39 3.90 11.43
N ALA A 137 -6.12 2.86 12.23
CA ALA A 137 -5.42 3.00 13.51
C ALA A 137 -4.00 3.60 13.40
N PHE A 138 -3.40 3.56 12.21
CA PHE A 138 -2.09 4.15 11.94
C PHE A 138 -2.15 5.63 11.55
N LEU A 139 -3.33 6.17 11.26
CA LEU A 139 -3.47 7.57 10.86
C LEU A 139 -3.13 8.53 12.02
N PRO A 140 -2.57 9.72 11.74
CA PRO A 140 -2.23 10.68 12.77
C PRO A 140 -3.49 11.12 13.54
N LYS A 141 -3.51 10.90 14.86
CA LYS A 141 -4.53 11.45 15.76
C LYS A 141 -4.33 12.96 15.97
N LYS A 142 -5.42 13.68 16.28
CA LYS A 142 -5.47 15.16 16.44
C LYS A 142 -4.39 15.77 17.37
N ASN A 143 -3.84 14.98 18.30
CA ASN A 143 -2.81 15.42 19.24
C ASN A 143 -1.36 15.31 18.70
N HIS A 144 -1.17 14.81 17.49
CA HIS A 144 0.14 14.79 16.85
C HIS A 144 0.46 16.17 16.26
N ARG A 145 1.20 17.00 17.02
CA ARG A 145 1.88 18.20 16.50
C ARG A 145 2.83 17.80 15.36
N THR A 146 2.34 17.83 14.12
CA THR A 146 3.19 17.69 12.94
C THR A 146 3.81 19.05 12.65
N ARG A 147 5.13 19.18 12.80
CA ARG A 147 5.83 20.42 12.47
C ARG A 147 5.98 20.46 10.95
N PHE A 148 4.99 21.01 10.26
CA PHE A 148 5.13 21.35 8.85
C PHE A 148 6.18 22.45 8.73
N LYS A 149 7.43 22.08 8.44
CA LYS A 149 8.44 23.05 8.00
C LYS A 149 8.27 23.21 6.50
N PRO A 150 7.78 24.36 6.00
CA PRO A 150 7.78 24.61 4.56
C PRO A 150 9.23 24.53 4.07
N ARG A 151 9.47 23.79 2.99
CA ARG A 151 10.73 23.87 2.25
C ARG A 151 10.83 25.30 1.72
N LYS A 152 11.86 26.04 2.13
CA LYS A 152 12.26 27.26 1.42
C LYS A 152 12.60 26.82 -0.02
N ARG A 153 11.87 27.38 -0.98
CA ARG A 153 12.23 27.29 -2.40
C ARG A 153 13.49 28.09 -2.64
#